data_AF-A0A927ZXF8-F1
#
_entry.id   AF-A0A927ZXF8-F1
#
_cell.length_a   1.000
_cell.length_b   1.000
_cell.length_c   1.000
_cell.angle_alpha   90.00
_cell.angle_beta   90.00
_cell.angle_gamma   90.00
#
_symmetry.space_group_name_H-M   'P 1'
#
loop_
_entity.id
_entity.type
_entity.pdbx_description
1 polymer ?
#
loop_
_entity_poly.entity_id
_entity_poly.type
_entity_poly.pdbx_seq_one_letter_code
_entity_poly.pdbx_strand_id
1 'polypeptide(L)' 'MKFHVFYGAEPRLTNAHAKDFSRGGYVCMSIMETPKGQPVFISKSKSGFPVWKVEFGTSCCVFATEKEAMEYCKRFRPLP' A
#
# COMPACT_ATOMS: atom_id res chain seq x y z
N MET A 1 -8.48 3.08 -18.20
CA MET A 1 -7.92 2.32 -17.07
C MET A 1 -7.50 0.95 -17.58
N LYS A 2 -6.26 0.53 -17.33
CA LYS A 2 -5.78 -0.81 -17.71
C LYS A 2 -5.91 -1.69 -16.46
N PHE A 3 -6.75 -2.71 -16.50
CA PHE A 3 -6.96 -3.60 -15.35
C PHE A 3 -5.92 -4.71 -15.39
N HIS A 4 -5.09 -4.79 -14.35
CA HIS A 4 -4.21 -5.94 -14.12
C HIS A 4 -5.01 -7.03 -13.42
N VAL A 5 -5.56 -7.95 -14.20
CA VAL A 5 -6.33 -9.09 -13.69
C VAL A 5 -5.35 -10.25 -13.47
N PHE A 6 -5.24 -10.69 -12.22
CA PHE A 6 -4.48 -11.89 -11.87
C PHE A 6 -5.37 -13.11 -12.04
N TYR A 7 -4.95 -14.06 -12.88
CA TYR A 7 -5.59 -15.36 -13.03
C TYR A 7 -4.77 -16.39 -12.25
N GLY A 8 -5.25 -16.81 -11.08
CA GLY A 8 -4.58 -17.77 -10.20
C GLY A 8 -5.10 -17.72 -8.75
N ALA A 9 -4.80 -18.76 -7.96
CA ALA A 9 -5.21 -18.83 -6.55
C ALA A 9 -4.47 -17.84 -5.65
N GLU A 10 -3.24 -17.45 -6.03
CA GLU A 10 -2.38 -16.56 -5.26
C GLU A 10 -1.86 -15.41 -6.14
N PRO A 11 -2.40 -14.19 -6.02
CA PRO A 11 -1.89 -13.04 -6.75
C PRO A 11 -0.48 -12.69 -6.25
N ARG A 12 0.51 -12.80 -7.15
CA ARG A 12 1.89 -12.39 -6.87
C ARG A 12 2.03 -10.88 -7.04
N LEU A 13 1.73 -10.15 -5.97
CA LEU A 13 1.96 -8.72 -5.92
C LEU A 13 3.45 -8.40 -5.80
N THR A 14 3.82 -7.27 -6.38
CA THR A 14 5.18 -6.72 -6.39
C THR A 14 5.05 -5.20 -6.32
N ASN A 15 6.12 -4.50 -5.98
CA ASN A 15 6.09 -3.03 -5.93
C ASN A 15 5.82 -2.40 -7.31
N ALA A 16 6.06 -3.11 -8.41
CA ALA A 16 5.71 -2.66 -9.76
C ALA A 16 4.20 -2.39 -9.93
N HIS A 17 3.36 -3.11 -9.17
CA HIS A 17 1.91 -2.97 -9.19
C HIS A 17 1.39 -1.80 -8.34
N ALA A 18 2.24 -1.06 -7.61
CA ALA A 18 1.80 0.04 -6.73
C ALA A 18 0.94 1.08 -7.47
N LYS A 19 1.25 1.34 -8.74
CA LYS A 19 0.46 2.28 -9.58
C LYS A 19 -1.00 1.85 -9.73
N ASP A 20 -1.28 0.56 -9.74
CA ASP A 20 -2.64 0.01 -9.90
C ASP A 20 -3.52 0.26 -8.67
N PHE A 21 -2.90 0.49 -7.50
CA PHE A 21 -3.59 0.78 -6.24
C PHE A 21 -3.68 2.28 -5.93
N SER A 22 -3.22 3.14 -6.85
CA SER A 22 -3.36 4.59 -6.73
C SER A 22 -4.78 5.04 -7.05
N ARG A 23 -5.60 5.31 -6.02
CA ARG A 23 -7.02 5.65 -6.15
C ARG A 23 -7.48 6.71 -5.15
N GLY A 24 -8.62 7.34 -5.42
CA GLY A 24 -9.36 8.16 -4.44
C GLY A 24 -8.55 9.30 -3.82
N GLY A 25 -7.78 10.03 -4.63
CA GLY A 25 -6.95 11.13 -4.14
C GLY A 25 -5.62 10.70 -3.50
N TYR A 26 -5.27 9.42 -3.50
CA TYR A 26 -4.00 8.91 -3.00
C TYR A 26 -3.15 8.29 -4.13
N VAL A 27 -1.84 8.31 -3.95
CA VAL A 27 -0.84 7.60 -4.74
C VAL A 27 -0.26 6.50 -3.88
N CYS A 28 -0.40 5.25 -4.30
CA CYS A 28 0.22 4.12 -3.60
C CYS A 28 1.72 4.12 -3.95
N MET A 29 2.55 4.29 -2.93
CA MET A 29 4.01 4.43 -3.03
C MET A 29 4.71 3.08 -2.93
N SER A 30 4.19 2.17 -2.10
CA SER A 30 4.76 0.84 -1.89
C SER A 30 3.70 -0.16 -1.46
N ILE A 31 3.94 -1.43 -1.78
CA ILE A 31 3.17 -2.57 -1.33
C ILE A 31 4.07 -3.44 -0.45
N MET A 32 3.60 -3.77 0.74
CA MET A 32 4.23 -4.71 1.67
C MET A 32 3.26 -5.86 1.95
N GLU A 33 3.67 -6.76 2.83
CA GLU A 33 2.89 -7.93 3.21
C GLU A 33 2.89 -8.10 4.73
N THR A 34 1.73 -8.38 5.30
CA THR A 34 1.62 -8.78 6.71
C THR A 34 2.30 -10.14 6.93
N PRO A 35 2.61 -10.51 8.19
CA PRO A 35 3.11 -11.86 8.50
C PRO A 35 2.18 -13.01 8.07
N LYS A 36 0.90 -12.71 7.76
CA LYS A 36 -0.11 -13.67 7.32
C LYS A 36 -0.33 -13.70 5.81
N GLY A 37 0.49 -13.02 5.02
CA GLY A 37 0.33 -13.03 3.55
C GLY A 37 -0.57 -11.95 2.97
N GLN A 38 -1.20 -11.10 3.80
CA GLN A 38 -2.11 -10.07 3.30
C GLN A 38 -1.36 -8.84 2.80
N PRO A 39 -1.74 -8.25 1.65
CA PRO A 39 -1.09 -7.06 1.14
C PRO A 39 -1.37 -5.83 2.01
N VAL A 40 -0.35 -5.00 2.15
CA VAL A 40 -0.37 -3.72 2.85
C VAL A 40 -0.03 -2.63 1.85
N PHE A 41 -0.91 -1.65 1.69
CA PHE A 41 -0.74 -0.54 0.76
C PHE A 41 -0.32 0.71 1.53
N ILE A 42 0.83 1.27 1.17
CA ILE A 42 1.33 2.53 1.73
C ILE A 42 1.11 3.61 0.69
N SER A 43 0.23 4.56 1.01
CA SER A 43 -0.21 5.58 0.06
C SER A 43 -0.03 6.98 0.60
N LYS A 44 0.31 7.92 -0.29
CA LYS A 44 0.45 9.34 0.00
C LYS A 44 -0.70 10.12 -0.61
N SER A 45 -1.28 11.07 0.12
CA SER A 45 -2.32 11.95 -0.42
C SER A 45 -1.76 12.82 -1.55
N LYS A 46 -2.59 13.04 -2.58
CA LYS A 46 -2.35 14.00 -3.66
C LYS A 46 -2.65 15.44 -3.23
N SER A 47 -3.39 15.63 -2.14
CA SER A 47 -3.64 16.95 -1.57
C SER A 47 -2.34 17.58 -1.07
N GLY A 48 -2.24 18.90 -1.07
CA GLY A 48 -1.10 19.63 -0.51
C GLY A 48 -0.84 19.35 0.98
N PHE A 49 -1.76 18.70 1.69
CA PHE A 49 -1.54 18.18 3.03
C PHE A 49 -0.88 16.78 2.97
N PRO A 50 0.30 16.58 3.59
CA PRO A 50 1.02 15.31 3.56
C PRO A 50 0.37 14.28 4.47
N VAL A 51 -0.74 13.68 4.03
CA VAL A 51 -1.36 12.54 4.71
C VAL A 51 -0.79 11.24 4.15
N TRP A 52 -0.19 10.42 5.00
CA TRP A 52 0.21 9.05 4.68
C TRP A 52 -0.83 8.07 5.20
N LYS A 53 -1.18 7.09 4.39
CA LYS A 53 -2.21 6.12 4.67
C LYS A 53 -1.66 4.71 4.49
N VAL A 54 -1.88 3.85 5.47
CA VAL A 54 -1.51 2.43 5.45
C VAL A 54 -2.79 1.61 5.53
N GLU A 55 -3.06 0.82 4.50
CA GLU A 55 -4.29 0.00 4.38
C GLU A 55 -3.95 -1.48 4.26
N PHE A 56 -4.65 -2.34 5.01
CA PHE A 56 -4.55 -3.80 4.89
C PHE A 56 -5.83 -4.45 5.41
N GLY A 57 -6.40 -5.39 4.65
CA GLY A 57 -7.70 -5.97 4.97
C GLY A 57 -8.78 -4.89 5.13
N THR A 58 -9.40 -4.81 6.30
CA THR A 58 -10.37 -3.75 6.69
C THR A 58 -9.74 -2.62 7.50
N SER A 59 -8.44 -2.70 7.81
CA SER A 59 -7.73 -1.72 8.62
C SER A 59 -7.22 -0.55 7.78
N CYS A 60 -7.31 0.65 8.34
CA CYS A 60 -6.79 1.88 7.75
C CYS A 60 -6.15 2.73 8.84
N CYS A 61 -4.85 3.02 8.70
CA CYS A 61 -4.09 3.88 9.60
C CYS A 61 -3.60 5.11 8.84
N VAL A 62 -3.64 6.27 9.49
CA VAL A 62 -3.29 7.56 8.90
C VAL A 62 -2.19 8.22 9.71
N PHE A 63 -1.18 8.76 9.03
CA PHE A 63 0.01 9.36 9.62
C PHE A 63 0.28 10.72 8.99
N ALA A 64 0.86 11.64 9.77
CA ALA A 64 1.21 12.98 9.32
C ALA A 64 2.53 12.98 8.51
N THR A 65 3.39 11.99 8.74
CA THR A 65 4.69 11.90 8.08
C THR A 65 4.96 10.52 7.49
N GLU A 66 5.83 10.49 6.47
CA GLU A 66 6.32 9.24 5.88
C GLU A 66 7.04 8.39 6.91
N LYS A 67 7.85 9.04 7.75
CA LYS A 67 8.64 8.39 8.79
C LYS A 67 7.77 7.61 9.76
N GLU A 68 6.67 8.20 10.25
CA GLU A 68 5.74 7.52 11.15
C GLU A 68 5.05 6.33 10.47
N ALA A 69 4.63 6.50 9.21
CA ALA A 69 4.03 5.42 8.44
C ALA A 69 5.02 4.25 8.24
N MET A 70 6.26 4.55 7.88
CA MET A 70 7.30 3.53 7.68
C MET A 70 7.72 2.87 9.00
N GLU A 71 7.79 3.62 10.10
CA GLU A 71 8.04 3.07 11.43
C GLU A 71 6.95 2.07 11.82
N TYR A 72 5.67 2.42 11.59
CA TYR A 72 4.56 1.51 11.79
C TYR A 72 4.68 0.24 10.93
N CYS A 73 5.17 0.38 9.69
CA CYS A 73 5.31 -0.69 8.72
C CYS A 73 6.54 -1.59 8.91
N LYS A 74 7.46 -1.31 9.85
CA LYS A 74 8.62 -2.19 10.14
C LYS A 74 8.23 -3.62 10.53
N ARG A 75 6.99 -3.83 10.97
CA ARG A 75 6.43 -5.15 11.29
C ARG A 75 6.01 -5.97 10.06
N PHE A 76 6.04 -5.37 8.87
CA PHE A 76 5.61 -5.97 7.61
C PHE A 76 6.81 -6.33 6.74
N ARG A 77 6.61 -7.30 5.84
CA ARG A 77 7.62 -7.77 4.89
C ARG A 77 7.52 -6.96 3.59
N PRO A 78 8.60 -6.33 3.10
CA PRO A 78 8.57 -5.66 1.80
C PRO A 78 8.39 -6.68 0.67
N LEU A 79 7.62 -6.32 -0.36
CA LEU A 79 7.50 -7.12 -1.57
C LEU A 79 8.66 -6.83 -2.54
N PRO A 80 9.03 -7.82 -3.37
CA PRO A 80 10.02 -7.63 -4.44
C PRO A 80 9.54 -6.61 -5.50
#